data_AF-A0A8T5M6C8-F1
#
_entry.id   AF-A0A8T5M6C8-F1
#
_cell.length_a   1.000
_cell.length_b   1.000
_cell.length_c   1.000
_cell.angle_alpha   90.00
_cell.angle_beta   90.00
_cell.angle_gamma   90.00
#
_symmetry.space_group_name_H-M   'P 1'
#
loop_
_entity.id
_entity.type
_entity.pdbx_description
1 polymer ?
#
loop_
_entity_poly.entity_id
_entity_poly.type
_entity_poly.pdbx_seq_one_letter_code
_entity_poly.pdbx_strand_id
1 'polypeptide(L)'
;MFEKIVGIKTNVKSVYNGKWFRILFQSIILYRILNKVFDFPYGYKKGKLKIPTVFNNASLELRKYFLIGFFDGDGRCSYLNKNRKTYPFVSVSQSSRGILCDLNKILSEAKLGFNIYEKRRDSFGWYVLETKDKKKIKRFKEEFGFLYPNKKKD
;
A
#
# COMPACT_ATOMS: atom_id res chain seq x y z
N MET A 1 -17.87 -10.72 -1.13
CA MET A 1 -17.48 -10.04 -2.39
C MET A 1 -16.43 -10.84 -3.15
N PHE A 2 -15.26 -11.14 -2.56
CA PHE A 2 -14.20 -11.90 -3.24
C PHE A 2 -14.63 -13.28 -3.77
N GLU A 3 -15.32 -14.09 -2.95
CA GLU A 3 -15.85 -15.39 -3.39
C GLU A 3 -16.78 -15.28 -4.60
N LYS A 4 -17.59 -14.20 -4.68
CA LYS A 4 -18.47 -13.97 -5.84
C LYS A 4 -17.69 -13.63 -7.12
N ILE A 5 -16.52 -13.02 -6.99
CA ILE A 5 -15.70 -12.59 -8.14
C ILE A 5 -14.82 -13.74 -8.64
N VAL A 6 -14.20 -14.48 -7.72
CA VAL A 6 -13.15 -15.46 -8.06
C VAL A 6 -13.64 -16.91 -7.91
N GLY A 7 -14.83 -17.12 -7.34
CA GLY A 7 -15.36 -18.47 -7.05
C GLY A 7 -14.59 -19.23 -5.96
N ILE A 8 -13.76 -18.54 -5.17
CA ILE A 8 -12.92 -19.15 -4.14
C ILE A 8 -13.46 -18.78 -2.75
N LYS A 9 -13.86 -19.81 -1.99
CA LYS A 9 -14.25 -19.68 -0.58
C LYS A 9 -13.08 -19.18 0.26
N THR A 10 -13.31 -18.14 1.05
CA THR A 10 -12.32 -17.59 1.98
C THR A 10 -12.43 -18.30 3.33
N ASN A 11 -11.31 -18.84 3.82
CA ASN A 11 -11.25 -19.40 5.16
C ASN A 11 -10.47 -18.45 6.07
N VAL A 12 -11.19 -17.73 6.94
CA VAL A 12 -10.61 -16.76 7.88
C VAL A 12 -10.25 -17.50 9.17
N LYS A 13 -8.99 -17.41 9.59
CA LYS A 13 -8.51 -18.00 10.85
C LYS A 13 -7.89 -16.92 11.72
N SER A 14 -8.20 -16.92 13.01
CA SER A 14 -7.45 -16.14 13.99
C SER A 14 -6.07 -16.77 14.19
N VAL A 15 -5.04 -15.94 14.38
CA VAL A 15 -3.66 -16.35 14.63
C VAL A 15 -3.04 -15.46 15.71
N TYR A 16 -1.96 -15.92 16.34
CA TYR A 16 -1.29 -15.24 17.47
C TYR A 16 -2.27 -14.85 18.60
N ASN A 17 -3.00 -15.85 19.12
CA ASN A 17 -3.96 -15.66 20.22
C ASN A 17 -5.02 -14.60 19.92
N GLY A 18 -5.55 -14.58 18.69
CA GLY A 18 -6.61 -13.66 18.29
C GLY A 18 -6.16 -12.25 17.92
N LYS A 19 -4.86 -11.95 17.98
CA LYS A 19 -4.33 -10.61 17.63
C LYS A 19 -4.39 -10.32 16.13
N TRP A 20 -4.42 -11.35 15.29
CA TRP A 20 -4.42 -11.21 13.84
C TRP A 20 -5.42 -12.17 13.22
N PHE A 21 -5.95 -11.79 12.06
CA PHE A 21 -6.75 -12.66 11.21
C PHE A 21 -5.98 -12.93 9.92
N ARG A 22 -5.95 -14.20 9.53
CA ARG A 22 -5.29 -14.65 8.31
C ARG A 22 -6.31 -15.31 7.39
N ILE A 23 -6.26 -14.94 6.13
CA ILE A 23 -6.92 -15.65 5.04
C ILE A 23 -5.83 -16.37 4.25
N LEU A 24 -5.97 -17.68 4.10
CA LEU A 24 -5.07 -18.50 3.29
C LEU A 24 -5.83 -19.07 2.10
N PHE A 25 -5.30 -18.84 0.90
CA PHE A 25 -5.83 -19.40 -0.34
C PHE A 25 -4.93 -20.53 -0.83
N GLN A 26 -5.47 -21.75 -0.88
CA GLN A 26 -4.80 -22.91 -1.49
C GLN A 26 -5.31 -23.08 -2.93
N SER A 27 -4.98 -22.13 -3.80
CA SER A 27 -5.44 -22.11 -5.20
C SER A 27 -4.30 -21.84 -6.16
N ILE A 28 -3.98 -22.85 -6.99
CA ILE A 28 -2.98 -22.72 -8.06
C ILE A 28 -3.41 -21.69 -9.10
N ILE A 29 -4.72 -21.55 -9.33
CA ILE A 29 -5.30 -20.57 -10.26
C ILE A 29 -5.02 -19.16 -9.74
N LEU A 30 -5.34 -18.88 -8.47
CA LEU A 30 -5.07 -17.56 -7.88
C LEU A 30 -3.57 -17.25 -7.86
N TYR A 31 -2.74 -18.23 -7.52
CA TYR A 31 -1.29 -18.10 -7.56
C TYR A 31 -0.80 -17.74 -8.98
N ARG A 32 -1.29 -18.41 -10.02
CA ARG A 32 -0.97 -18.12 -11.42
C ARG A 32 -1.46 -16.75 -11.83
N ILE A 33 -2.67 -16.34 -11.44
CA ILE A 33 -3.18 -14.99 -11.72
C ILE A 33 -2.24 -13.93 -11.11
N LEU A 34 -1.88 -14.06 -9.82
CA LEU A 34 -1.00 -13.11 -9.16
C LEU A 34 0.38 -13.02 -9.84
N ASN A 35 0.95 -14.14 -10.28
CA ASN A 35 2.30 -14.14 -10.85
C ASN A 35 2.35 -13.86 -12.36
N LYS A 36 1.42 -14.41 -13.13
CA LYS A 36 1.43 -14.35 -14.60
C LYS A 36 0.63 -13.19 -15.17
N VAL A 37 -0.37 -12.70 -14.43
CA VAL A 37 -1.20 -11.55 -14.86
C VAL A 37 -0.78 -10.29 -14.13
N PHE A 38 -0.52 -10.40 -12.83
CA PHE A 38 -0.14 -9.26 -11.99
C PHE A 38 1.37 -9.21 -11.68
N ASP A 39 2.21 -9.98 -12.36
CA ASP A 39 3.68 -9.90 -12.26
C ASP A 39 4.25 -9.95 -10.83
N PHE A 40 3.52 -10.49 -9.85
CA PHE A 40 4.03 -10.57 -8.49
C PHE A 40 5.22 -11.53 -8.45
N PRO A 41 6.32 -11.23 -7.75
CA PRO A 41 7.47 -12.13 -7.72
C PRO A 41 7.17 -13.46 -7.00
N TYR A 42 7.78 -14.54 -7.49
CA TYR A 42 7.84 -15.84 -6.80
C TYR A 42 8.74 -15.79 -5.56
N GLY A 43 8.40 -16.58 -4.55
CA GLY A 43 9.25 -16.80 -3.37
C GLY A 43 9.54 -15.52 -2.57
N TYR A 44 10.82 -15.30 -2.23
CA TYR A 44 11.26 -14.16 -1.42
C TYR A 44 11.11 -12.82 -2.17
N LYS A 45 10.24 -11.95 -1.65
CA LYS A 45 9.76 -10.73 -2.33
C LYS A 45 10.46 -9.43 -1.92
N LYS A 46 11.34 -9.47 -0.91
CA LYS A 46 12.06 -8.29 -0.42
C LYS A 46 12.84 -7.64 -1.58
N GLY A 47 12.71 -6.33 -1.75
CA GLY A 47 13.41 -5.59 -2.80
C GLY A 47 12.90 -5.80 -4.24
N LYS A 48 11.91 -6.69 -4.46
CA LYS A 48 11.45 -7.09 -5.80
C LYS A 48 10.05 -6.57 -6.16
N LEU A 49 9.30 -6.07 -5.18
CA LEU A 49 7.93 -5.59 -5.41
C LEU A 49 7.92 -4.32 -6.26
N LYS A 50 7.01 -4.29 -7.24
CA LYS A 50 6.69 -3.17 -8.14
C LYS A 50 5.18 -3.16 -8.38
N ILE A 51 4.65 -2.06 -8.89
CA ILE A 51 3.26 -2.06 -9.38
C ILE A 51 3.19 -2.96 -10.63
N PRO A 52 2.23 -3.90 -10.70
CA PRO A 52 2.06 -4.78 -11.86
C PRO A 52 1.92 -4.02 -13.18
N THR A 53 2.44 -4.58 -14.28
CA THR A 53 2.45 -3.92 -15.59
C THR A 53 1.03 -3.59 -16.08
N VAL A 54 0.08 -4.48 -15.82
CA VAL A 54 -1.34 -4.26 -16.13
C VAL A 54 -1.89 -2.98 -15.50
N PHE A 55 -1.46 -2.62 -14.28
CA PHE A 55 -1.85 -1.36 -13.66
C PHE A 55 -1.05 -0.18 -14.20
N ASN A 56 0.25 -0.34 -14.48
CA ASN A 56 1.05 0.75 -15.05
C ASN A 56 0.51 1.25 -16.39
N ASN A 57 -0.08 0.36 -17.19
CA ASN A 57 -0.69 0.68 -18.47
C ASN A 57 -2.18 1.07 -18.36
N ALA A 58 -2.77 1.00 -17.17
CA ALA A 58 -4.16 1.33 -16.95
C ALA A 58 -4.38 2.84 -16.83
N SER A 59 -5.65 3.26 -16.95
CA SER A 59 -6.07 4.64 -16.72
C SER A 59 -5.64 5.12 -15.32
N LEU A 60 -5.47 6.44 -15.16
CA LEU A 60 -5.14 7.02 -13.86
C LEU A 60 -6.18 6.61 -12.80
N GLU A 61 -7.45 6.57 -13.17
CA GLU A 61 -8.54 6.14 -12.29
C GLU A 61 -8.34 4.72 -11.73
N LEU A 62 -8.01 3.75 -12.58
CA LEU A 62 -7.73 2.38 -12.13
C LEU A 62 -6.47 2.30 -11.27
N ARG A 63 -5.43 3.07 -11.61
CA ARG A 63 -4.21 3.18 -10.81
C ARG A 63 -4.47 3.80 -9.42
N LYS A 64 -5.43 4.72 -9.31
CA LYS A 64 -5.85 5.28 -8.01
C LYS A 64 -6.39 4.17 -7.10
N TYR A 65 -7.22 3.26 -7.60
CA TYR A 65 -7.73 2.16 -6.78
C TYR A 65 -6.63 1.23 -6.25
N PHE A 66 -5.61 0.94 -7.07
CA PHE A 66 -4.43 0.21 -6.60
C PHE A 66 -3.73 0.96 -5.46
N LEU A 67 -3.48 2.26 -5.66
CA LEU A 67 -2.82 3.10 -4.66
C LEU A 67 -3.60 3.13 -3.34
N ILE A 68 -4.93 3.31 -3.41
CA ILE A 68 -5.80 3.33 -2.23
C ILE A 68 -5.73 2.00 -1.48
N GLY A 69 -5.88 0.87 -2.20
CA GLY A 69 -5.76 -0.46 -1.60
C GLY A 69 -4.40 -0.70 -0.94
N PHE A 70 -3.33 -0.18 -1.53
CA PHE A 70 -1.98 -0.26 -0.97
C PHE A 70 -1.85 0.55 0.33
N PHE A 71 -2.38 1.78 0.37
CA PHE A 71 -2.39 2.61 1.57
C PHE A 71 -3.32 2.08 2.67
N ASP A 72 -4.40 1.39 2.31
CA ASP A 72 -5.25 0.70 3.28
C ASP A 72 -4.52 -0.48 3.94
N GLY A 73 -3.76 -1.25 3.16
CA GLY A 73 -2.96 -2.37 3.67
C GLY A 73 -1.76 -1.92 4.49
N ASP A 74 -0.87 -1.13 3.89
CA ASP A 74 0.46 -0.84 4.44
C ASP A 74 0.65 0.64 4.83
N GLY A 75 -0.29 1.51 4.46
CA GLY A 75 -0.21 2.93 4.73
C GLY A 75 -0.52 3.29 6.18
N ARG A 76 0.04 4.43 6.60
CA ARG A 76 -0.13 5.04 7.93
C ARG A 76 -0.49 6.51 7.78
N CYS A 77 -1.61 6.90 8.38
CA CYS A 77 -1.96 8.29 8.67
C CYS A 77 -1.81 8.48 10.18
N SER A 78 -1.02 9.45 10.63
CA SER A 78 -0.81 9.67 12.06
C SER A 78 -0.21 11.06 12.32
N TYR A 79 0.12 11.32 13.58
CA TYR A 79 0.78 12.54 14.01
C TYR A 79 2.17 12.22 14.59
N LEU A 80 3.17 13.02 14.24
CA LEU A 80 4.50 13.00 14.85
C LEU A 80 4.56 14.07 15.93
N ASN A 81 4.94 13.69 17.15
CA ASN A 81 5.26 14.62 18.21
C ASN A 81 6.78 14.84 18.24
N LYS A 82 7.23 16.06 17.96
CA LYS A 82 8.65 16.45 18.05
C LYS A 82 8.74 17.84 18.66
N ASN A 83 9.55 17.99 19.70
CA ASN A 83 9.79 19.27 20.39
C ASN A 83 8.48 19.96 20.82
N ARG A 84 7.57 19.22 21.45
CA ARG A 84 6.22 19.69 21.85
C ARG A 84 5.33 20.18 20.71
N LYS A 85 5.71 19.96 19.45
CA LYS A 85 4.89 20.26 18.27
C LYS A 85 4.40 18.96 17.62
N THR A 86 3.15 18.99 17.19
CA THR A 86 2.47 17.85 16.57
C THR A 86 2.29 18.11 15.07
N TYR A 87 2.75 17.19 14.24
CA TYR A 87 2.69 17.32 12.78
C TYR A 87 1.96 16.13 12.17
N PRO A 88 0.91 16.33 11.36
CA PRO A 88 0.29 15.23 10.65
C PRO A 88 1.24 14.70 9.56
N PHE A 89 1.16 13.40 9.30
CA PHE A 89 1.85 12.80 8.19
C PHE A 89 1.06 11.64 7.61
N VAL A 90 1.22 11.46 6.30
CA VAL A 90 0.78 10.26 5.58
C VAL A 90 2.03 9.59 5.04
N SER A 91 2.18 8.31 5.32
CA SER A 91 3.33 7.54 4.88
C SER A 91 2.98 6.11 4.51
N VAL A 92 3.80 5.51 3.68
CA VAL A 92 3.87 4.06 3.52
C VAL A 92 5.34 3.67 3.50
N SER A 93 5.67 2.53 4.11
CA SER A 93 7.06 2.10 4.24
C SER A 93 7.21 0.66 3.74
N GLN A 94 8.26 0.41 2.96
CA GLN A 94 8.45 -0.87 2.27
C GLN A 94 9.94 -1.22 2.18
N SER A 95 10.21 -2.52 2.10
CA SER A 95 11.56 -3.02 1.80
C SER A 95 11.94 -2.91 0.33
N SER A 96 10.96 -2.75 -0.56
CA SER A 96 11.19 -2.54 -1.99
C SER A 96 11.05 -1.07 -2.33
N ARG A 97 12.14 -0.43 -2.78
CA ARG A 97 12.09 0.96 -3.27
C ARG A 97 11.26 1.09 -4.54
N GLY A 98 11.27 0.06 -5.39
CA GLY A 98 10.58 0.06 -6.69
C GLY A 98 9.10 0.42 -6.58
N ILE A 99 8.36 -0.30 -5.74
CA ILE A 99 6.93 -0.03 -5.54
C ILE A 99 6.64 1.36 -4.96
N LEU A 100 7.54 1.90 -4.12
CA LEU A 100 7.38 3.27 -3.62
C LEU A 100 7.58 4.32 -4.71
N CYS A 101 8.53 4.11 -5.62
CA CYS A 101 8.71 4.95 -6.80
C CYS A 101 7.48 4.91 -7.71
N ASP A 102 6.92 3.73 -7.96
CA ASP A 102 5.73 3.56 -8.79
C ASP A 102 4.50 4.24 -8.17
N LEU A 103 4.28 4.07 -6.85
CA LEU A 103 3.22 4.78 -6.12
C LEU A 103 3.41 6.30 -6.19
N ASN A 104 4.65 6.78 -6.04
CA ASN A 104 4.93 8.21 -6.10
C ASN A 104 4.73 8.80 -7.50
N LYS A 105 4.94 8.01 -8.56
CA LYS A 105 4.61 8.40 -9.92
C LYS A 105 3.10 8.68 -10.05
N ILE A 106 2.25 7.77 -9.57
CA ILE A 106 0.78 7.95 -9.56
C ILE A 106 0.40 9.21 -8.77
N LEU A 107 0.98 9.42 -7.58
CA LEU A 107 0.74 10.64 -6.80
C LEU A 107 1.20 11.89 -7.53
N SER A 108 2.35 11.85 -8.21
CA SER A 108 2.92 12.99 -8.92
C SER A 108 2.08 13.38 -10.14
N GLU A 109 1.52 12.41 -10.87
CA GLU A 109 0.56 12.66 -11.96
C GLU A 109 -0.69 13.41 -11.44
N ALA A 110 -1.12 13.15 -10.20
CA ALA A 110 -2.17 13.91 -9.51
C ALA A 110 -1.66 15.21 -8.84
N LYS A 111 -0.42 15.65 -9.09
CA LYS A 111 0.21 16.82 -8.44
C LYS A 111 0.27 16.68 -6.91
N LEU A 112 0.47 15.46 -6.41
CA LEU A 112 0.56 15.10 -4.99
C LEU A 112 1.84 14.34 -4.64
N GLY A 113 2.90 14.45 -5.43
CA GLY A 113 4.16 13.74 -5.16
C GLY A 113 4.65 13.88 -3.71
N PHE A 114 5.00 12.75 -3.10
CA PHE A 114 5.55 12.64 -1.75
C PHE A 114 7.08 12.47 -1.82
N ASN A 115 7.73 12.56 -0.66
CA ASN A 115 9.16 12.36 -0.55
C ASN A 115 9.48 10.89 -0.34
N ILE A 116 10.47 10.38 -1.06
CA ILE A 116 11.03 9.04 -0.83
C ILE A 116 12.39 9.18 -0.15
N TYR A 117 12.57 8.49 0.97
CA TYR A 117 13.85 8.43 1.66
C TYR A 117 14.08 7.06 2.30
N GLU A 118 15.35 6.76 2.59
CA GLU A 118 15.74 5.54 3.29
C GLU A 118 15.76 5.79 4.80
N LYS A 119 15.18 4.87 5.57
CA LYS A 119 15.37 4.75 7.01
C LYS A 119 16.30 3.57 7.25
N ARG A 120 17.41 3.83 7.95
CA ARG A 120 18.25 2.75 8.49
C ARG A 120 17.48 2.11 9.64
N ARG A 121 17.07 0.87 9.45
CA ARG A 121 16.48 0.03 10.50
C ARG A 121 17.26 -1.27 10.49
N ASP A 122 18.12 -1.44 11.49
CA ASP A 122 19.02 -2.59 11.61
C ASP A 122 20.00 -2.70 10.43
N SER A 123 20.45 -3.91 10.09
CA SER A 123 21.35 -4.22 8.97
C SER A 123 20.70 -4.14 7.58
N PHE A 124 19.45 -3.66 7.48
CA PHE A 124 18.68 -3.67 6.23
C PHE A 124 18.12 -2.29 5.88
N GLY A 125 18.20 -1.95 4.59
CA GLY A 125 17.55 -0.76 4.06
C GLY A 125 16.02 -0.88 4.10
N TRP A 126 15.37 0.15 4.62
CA TRP A 126 13.92 0.29 4.60
C TRP A 126 13.56 1.64 3.97
N TYR A 127 12.63 1.66 3.03
CA TYR A 127 12.28 2.88 2.31
C TYR A 127 10.94 3.41 2.78
N VAL A 128 10.80 4.73 2.77
CA VAL A 128 9.59 5.43 3.20
C VAL A 128 9.17 6.41 2.13
N LEU A 129 7.90 6.38 1.75
CA LEU A 129 7.21 7.38 0.95
C LEU A 129 6.32 8.19 1.91
N GLU A 130 6.58 9.48 2.08
CA GLU A 130 5.90 10.29 3.10
C GLU A 130 5.68 11.75 2.67
N THR A 131 4.57 12.31 3.13
CA THR A 131 4.36 13.76 3.17
C THR A 131 3.97 14.22 4.57
N LYS A 132 4.43 15.42 4.92
CA LYS A 132 4.02 16.18 6.11
C LYS A 132 3.31 17.48 5.74
N ASP A 133 3.15 17.73 4.43
CA ASP A 133 2.49 18.91 3.91
C ASP A 133 0.98 18.77 4.11
N LYS A 134 0.40 19.67 4.92
CA LYS A 134 -1.03 19.66 5.26
C LYS A 134 -1.94 19.80 4.03
N LYS A 135 -1.55 20.58 3.02
CA LYS A 135 -2.34 20.76 1.79
C LYS A 135 -2.33 19.46 0.97
N LYS A 136 -1.17 18.81 0.85
CA LYS A 136 -1.07 17.49 0.17
C LYS A 136 -1.84 16.41 0.92
N ILE A 137 -1.79 16.39 2.26
CA ILE A 137 -2.54 15.42 3.08
C ILE A 137 -4.05 15.61 2.90
N LYS A 138 -4.54 16.86 2.94
CA LYS A 138 -5.95 17.17 2.72
C LYS A 138 -6.41 16.68 1.34
N ARG A 139 -5.67 17.05 0.28
CA ARG A 139 -5.98 16.59 -1.09
C ARG A 139 -5.88 15.08 -1.25
N PHE A 140 -4.90 14.43 -0.61
CA PHE A 140 -4.82 12.98 -0.60
C PHE A 140 -6.08 12.35 -0.01
N LYS A 141 -6.57 12.88 1.12
CA LYS A 141 -7.82 12.42 1.75
C LYS A 141 -9.04 12.61 0.84
N GLU A 142 -9.11 13.72 0.12
CA GLU A 142 -10.22 14.07 -0.79
C GLU A 142 -10.20 13.26 -2.10
N GLU A 143 -9.02 13.05 -2.70
CA GLU A 143 -8.89 12.45 -4.04
C GLU A 143 -8.65 10.94 -4.03
N PHE A 144 -8.08 10.41 -2.95
CA PHE A 144 -7.73 8.99 -2.81
C PHE A 144 -8.41 8.41 -1.58
N GLY A 145 -8.21 9.07 -0.43
CA GLY A 145 -8.76 8.65 0.85
C GLY A 145 -8.30 7.25 1.27
N PHE A 146 -9.04 6.69 2.21
CA PHE A 146 -8.89 5.32 2.67
C PHE A 146 -10.25 4.63 2.49
N LEU A 147 -10.29 3.41 1.96
CA LEU A 147 -11.55 2.65 1.92
C LEU A 147 -11.88 2.14 3.32
N TYR A 148 -10.85 1.88 4.14
CA TYR A 148 -11.05 1.32 5.47
C TYR A 148 -11.75 2.33 6.41
N PRO A 149 -12.94 2.01 6.97
CA PRO A 149 -13.75 2.97 7.72
C PRO A 149 -13.03 3.60 8.91
N ASN A 150 -12.18 2.85 9.60
CA ASN A 150 -11.45 3.37 10.76
C ASN A 150 -10.42 4.43 10.36
N LYS A 151 -9.80 4.29 9.18
CA LYS A 151 -8.84 5.27 8.63
C LYS A 151 -9.53 6.51 8.04
N LYS A 152 -10.86 6.50 7.84
CA LYS A 152 -11.60 7.68 7.39
C LYS A 152 -11.77 8.73 8.49
N LYS A 153 -11.75 8.29 9.75
CA LYS A 153 -11.93 9.15 10.93
C LYS A 153 -10.66 9.92 11.32
N ASP A 154 -9.50 9.44 10.88
CA ASP A 154 -8.18 10.08 11.05
C ASP A 154 -7.92 11.19 10.01
#